data_AF-A0A1G8LZJ7-F1
#
_entry.id   AF-A0A1G8LZJ7-F1
#
_cell.length_a   1.000
_cell.length_b   1.000
_cell.length_c   1.000
_cell.angle_alpha   90.00
_cell.angle_beta   90.00
_cell.angle_gamma   90.00
#
_symmetry.space_group_name_H-M   'P 1'
#
loop_
_entity.id
_entity.type
_entity.pdbx_description
1 polymer ?
#
loop_
_entity_poly.entity_id
_entity_poly.type
_entity_poly.pdbx_seq_one_letter_code
_entity_poly.pdbx_strand_id
1 'polypeptide(L)'
;MKQSYTLLIQFLIALTLSASLTAQNEFITTWKTDNPGTSNATSITIPTAASGYNYDVDWENDGTWDDFGVTGDITHDYGIIGTRTVAIRGTFPRIYFNNSGDRQKLLEVNQWGTIAWSTMTRAFAGCENLKISAPDAPNLTFVTNLIQMFQNATYLLGDISGWNVSNITNMSNMFDNATFFDGDLSSWDVSAVTNMNNMLRNVTLSTTNYENILIGWNSQTLQNGVSFHGGNSQYCSVAATNARANIMASDSWIITDGGTIPPTAACIVTPFTLYLNASGNATLDPNDVDNGSILNCAGTLGLSLSKTAFTCANLGSNSVTLTVDDGNGNTDTCTATVEVVDNINPTASNPADINVQCLGDVPAADITVVTDEADNCGTPTVAFVSQTANPAINNGTITRTYSVTDASGNSINVSQDINILDNTDPTASNPADINVQCLGDVPATDITVVTDEADNCGTPTVAFVSQTA
;
A
#
# COMPACT_ATOMS: atom_id res chain seq x y z
N MET A 1 -58.71 -42.40 5.68
CA MET A 1 -57.24 -42.32 5.59
C MET A 1 -56.91 -41.29 4.53
N LYS A 2 -56.30 -40.13 4.77
CA LYS A 2 -55.63 -39.50 5.92
C LYS A 2 -56.05 -38.03 5.94
N GLN A 3 -56.38 -37.52 7.13
CA GLN A 3 -56.30 -36.08 7.44
C GLN A 3 -54.82 -35.71 7.60
N SER A 4 -54.41 -34.53 7.14
CA SER A 4 -53.24 -33.83 7.69
C SER A 4 -53.37 -32.33 7.47
N TYR A 5 -53.83 -31.68 8.54
CA TYR A 5 -53.45 -30.40 9.13
C TYR A 5 -52.68 -29.39 8.26
N THR A 6 -53.37 -28.31 7.89
CA THR A 6 -52.75 -27.02 7.58
C THR A 6 -52.42 -26.31 8.89
N LEU A 7 -51.12 -26.11 9.14
CA LEU A 7 -50.57 -25.44 10.31
C LEU A 7 -50.79 -23.92 10.17
N LEU A 8 -51.75 -23.35 10.91
CA LEU A 8 -51.81 -21.90 11.14
C LEU A 8 -50.74 -21.54 12.17
N ILE A 9 -49.68 -20.86 11.72
CA ILE A 9 -48.73 -20.17 12.59
C ILE A 9 -49.44 -18.93 13.14
N GLN A 10 -50.09 -19.06 14.29
CA GLN A 10 -50.47 -17.91 15.10
C GLN A 10 -49.22 -17.45 15.87
N PHE A 11 -48.67 -16.32 15.44
CA PHE A 11 -47.71 -15.53 16.22
C PHE A 11 -48.40 -15.11 17.53
N LEU A 12 -48.13 -15.83 18.60
CA LEU A 12 -48.40 -15.37 19.96
C LEU A 12 -47.32 -14.33 20.29
N ILE A 13 -47.57 -13.08 19.93
CA ILE A 13 -46.82 -11.93 20.43
C ILE A 13 -47.09 -11.90 21.95
N ALA A 14 -46.05 -12.20 22.72
CA ALA A 14 -46.07 -12.02 24.15
C ALA A 14 -46.30 -10.54 24.46
N LEU A 15 -47.48 -10.24 24.99
CA LEU A 15 -47.79 -9.02 25.72
C LEU A 15 -47.08 -9.08 27.09
N THR A 16 -46.77 -7.89 27.64
CA THR A 16 -46.10 -7.56 28.92
C THR A 16 -44.58 -7.41 28.73
N LEU A 17 -44.03 -6.19 28.69
CA LEU A 17 -44.19 -5.09 29.64
C LEU A 17 -44.31 -3.76 28.89
N SER A 18 -45.53 -3.25 28.69
CA SER A 18 -45.70 -1.81 28.57
C SER A 18 -45.50 -1.24 29.98
N ALA A 19 -44.24 -1.02 30.37
CA ALA A 19 -43.98 0.04 31.31
C ALA A 19 -44.58 1.28 30.64
N SER A 20 -45.63 1.81 31.25
CA SER A 20 -46.10 3.14 30.94
C SER A 20 -44.88 4.06 31.05
N LEU A 21 -44.25 4.41 29.92
CA LEU A 21 -43.39 5.58 29.83
C LEU A 21 -44.33 6.78 29.98
N THR A 22 -44.80 7.02 31.20
CA THR A 22 -45.06 8.40 31.58
C THR A 22 -43.73 9.10 31.36
N ALA A 23 -43.69 10.08 30.46
CA ALA A 23 -42.57 11.01 30.40
C ALA A 23 -42.33 11.48 31.84
N GLN A 24 -41.24 11.01 32.45
CA GLN A 24 -40.85 11.50 33.76
C GLN A 24 -40.34 12.92 33.55
N ASN A 25 -40.83 13.85 34.35
CA ASN A 25 -40.56 15.28 34.15
C ASN A 25 -39.15 15.69 34.59
N GLU A 26 -38.40 14.76 35.20
CA GLU A 26 -37.21 15.02 35.98
C GLU A 26 -35.94 14.79 35.16
N PHE A 27 -34.97 15.67 35.38
CA PHE A 27 -33.59 15.47 34.93
C PHE A 27 -32.86 14.63 35.97
N ILE A 28 -32.39 13.45 35.58
CA ILE A 28 -31.80 12.47 36.50
C ILE A 28 -30.33 12.27 36.15
N THR A 29 -29.49 12.37 37.17
CA THR A 29 -28.02 12.25 37.02
C THR A 29 -27.42 11.37 38.10
N THR A 30 -26.30 10.72 37.78
CA THR A 30 -25.52 9.92 38.72
C THR A 30 -24.19 10.59 38.99
N TRP A 31 -23.83 10.66 40.27
CA TRP A 31 -22.63 11.31 40.77
C TRP A 31 -21.83 10.37 41.68
N LYS A 32 -20.55 10.62 41.85
CA LYS A 32 -19.68 9.93 42.81
C LYS A 32 -18.99 10.95 43.72
N THR A 33 -19.39 10.98 44.99
CA THR A 33 -19.03 12.05 45.94
C THR A 33 -17.53 12.16 46.20
N ASP A 34 -16.81 11.03 46.13
CA ASP A 34 -15.39 10.91 46.45
C ASP A 34 -14.46 11.10 45.23
N ASN A 35 -15.01 11.38 44.04
CA ASN A 35 -14.21 11.85 42.93
C ASN A 35 -13.71 13.29 43.20
N PRO A 36 -12.62 13.74 42.54
CA PRO A 36 -12.12 15.09 42.74
C PRO A 36 -13.16 16.16 42.39
N GLY A 37 -13.15 17.26 43.14
CA GLY A 37 -14.11 18.35 43.00
C GLY A 37 -13.86 19.43 44.05
N THR A 38 -14.72 20.45 44.05
CA THR A 38 -14.65 21.56 45.01
C THR A 38 -15.33 21.23 46.34
N SER A 39 -16.37 20.40 46.33
CA SER A 39 -17.01 19.93 47.56
C SER A 39 -16.23 18.76 48.18
N ASN A 40 -16.45 18.51 49.48
CA ASN A 40 -15.76 17.46 50.21
C ASN A 40 -16.12 16.04 49.68
N ALA A 41 -15.42 15.00 50.14
CA ALA A 41 -15.58 13.63 49.62
C ALA A 41 -16.95 12.97 49.88
N THR A 42 -17.78 13.52 50.76
CA THR A 42 -19.14 13.03 51.08
C THR A 42 -20.22 13.91 50.47
N SER A 43 -19.83 14.95 49.72
CA SER A 43 -20.74 15.93 49.14
C SER A 43 -20.71 15.96 47.62
N ILE A 44 -21.79 16.51 47.06
CA ILE A 44 -21.85 17.01 45.68
C ILE A 44 -22.46 18.41 45.68
N THR A 45 -22.04 19.24 44.74
CA THR A 45 -22.62 20.54 44.43
C THR A 45 -23.26 20.49 43.05
N ILE A 46 -24.54 20.87 42.95
CA ILE A 46 -25.22 21.13 41.67
C ILE A 46 -24.88 22.58 41.27
N PRO A 47 -24.10 22.81 40.21
CA PRO A 47 -23.70 24.15 39.82
C PRO A 47 -24.71 24.80 38.87
N THR A 48 -24.98 26.07 39.13
CA THR A 48 -25.91 26.94 38.41
C THR A 48 -25.16 28.16 37.86
N ALA A 49 -25.91 29.08 37.25
CA ALA A 49 -25.39 30.37 36.77
C ALA A 49 -26.03 31.51 37.60
N ALA A 50 -25.90 32.75 37.14
CA ALA A 50 -26.28 33.91 37.94
C ALA A 50 -27.77 33.99 38.36
N SER A 51 -28.72 33.72 37.46
CA SER A 51 -30.16 33.90 37.74
C SER A 51 -31.04 33.06 36.82
N GLY A 52 -32.33 32.94 37.16
CA GLY A 52 -33.32 32.22 36.35
C GLY A 52 -33.62 30.80 36.82
N TYR A 53 -33.13 30.44 38.01
CA TYR A 53 -33.35 29.14 38.65
C TYR A 53 -34.50 29.22 39.63
N ASN A 54 -35.34 28.20 39.62
CA ASN A 54 -36.35 27.92 40.63
C ASN A 54 -36.68 26.42 40.52
N TYR A 55 -35.85 25.61 41.16
CA TYR A 55 -35.88 24.15 41.01
C TYR A 55 -35.94 23.45 42.35
N ASP A 56 -36.45 22.23 42.33
CA ASP A 56 -36.44 21.33 43.48
C ASP A 56 -35.38 20.25 43.26
N VAL A 57 -34.89 19.64 44.34
CA VAL A 57 -33.92 18.53 44.29
C VAL A 57 -34.42 17.38 45.16
N ASP A 58 -34.35 16.17 44.61
CA ASP A 58 -34.45 14.89 45.32
C ASP A 58 -33.05 14.24 45.26
N TRP A 59 -32.37 14.22 46.40
CA TRP A 59 -30.94 13.87 46.49
C TRP A 59 -30.65 12.38 46.42
N GLU A 60 -31.67 11.54 46.68
CA GLU A 60 -31.57 10.08 46.66
C GLU A 60 -32.42 9.45 45.54
N ASN A 61 -33.15 10.27 44.78
CA ASN A 61 -34.08 9.87 43.73
C ASN A 61 -35.08 8.80 44.24
N ASP A 62 -35.60 9.02 45.45
CA ASP A 62 -36.52 8.09 46.12
C ASP A 62 -38.00 8.48 45.96
N GLY A 63 -38.25 9.63 45.30
CA GLY A 63 -39.57 10.21 45.09
C GLY A 63 -39.96 11.24 46.15
N THR A 64 -39.15 11.42 47.20
CA THR A 64 -39.30 12.43 48.24
C THR A 64 -38.39 13.61 47.91
N TRP A 65 -38.98 14.80 47.77
CA TRP A 65 -38.23 16.01 47.46
C TRP A 65 -37.68 16.66 48.74
N ASP A 66 -36.38 16.92 48.76
CA ASP A 66 -35.66 17.39 49.95
C ASP A 66 -35.56 18.91 50.00
N ASP A 67 -35.20 19.52 48.87
CA ASP A 67 -34.98 20.95 48.73
C ASP A 67 -35.96 21.54 47.71
N PHE A 68 -36.58 22.68 48.05
CA PHE A 68 -37.61 23.32 47.25
C PHE A 68 -37.23 24.76 46.90
N GLY A 69 -37.52 25.16 45.65
CA GLY A 69 -37.38 26.54 45.20
C GLY A 69 -35.95 27.08 45.25
N VAL A 70 -34.97 26.23 44.94
CA VAL A 70 -33.55 26.58 44.87
C VAL A 70 -33.31 27.55 43.71
N THR A 71 -32.53 28.62 43.96
CA THR A 71 -32.31 29.73 43.01
C THR A 71 -30.85 29.93 42.59
N GLY A 72 -29.94 29.11 43.10
CA GLY A 72 -28.51 29.15 42.80
C GLY A 72 -27.84 27.82 43.14
N ASP A 73 -26.52 27.79 43.26
CA ASP A 73 -25.78 26.57 43.58
C ASP A 73 -26.27 25.97 44.91
N ILE A 74 -26.36 24.65 44.96
CA ILE A 74 -26.70 23.93 46.19
C ILE A 74 -25.76 22.74 46.39
N THR A 75 -25.35 22.53 47.65
CA THR A 75 -24.45 21.45 48.05
C THR A 75 -25.15 20.58 49.07
N HIS A 76 -25.09 19.27 48.87
CA HIS A 76 -25.60 18.28 49.81
C HIS A 76 -24.46 17.43 50.35
N ASP A 77 -24.49 17.13 51.65
CA ASP A 77 -23.54 16.24 52.32
C ASP A 77 -24.25 14.97 52.80
N TYR A 78 -23.91 13.85 52.17
CA TYR A 78 -24.48 12.54 52.49
C TYR A 78 -23.87 11.94 53.76
N GLY A 79 -22.82 12.56 54.32
CA GLY A 79 -22.07 12.06 55.50
C GLY A 79 -21.25 10.80 55.26
N ILE A 80 -21.44 10.14 54.11
CA ILE A 80 -20.73 8.94 53.68
C ILE A 80 -20.39 9.04 52.19
N ILE A 81 -19.21 8.52 51.84
CA ILE A 81 -18.77 8.46 50.43
C ILE A 81 -19.67 7.50 49.64
N GLY A 82 -19.90 7.78 48.37
CA GLY A 82 -20.59 6.84 47.50
C GLY A 82 -21.08 7.43 46.18
N THR A 83 -21.68 6.54 45.39
CA THR A 83 -22.41 6.90 44.17
C THR A 83 -23.84 7.28 44.52
N ARG A 84 -24.34 8.37 43.94
CA ARG A 84 -25.65 8.98 44.23
C ARG A 84 -26.41 9.26 42.96
N THR A 85 -27.72 9.02 42.98
CA THR A 85 -28.61 9.38 41.88
C THR A 85 -29.49 10.53 42.34
N VAL A 86 -29.51 11.60 41.56
CA VAL A 86 -30.17 12.86 41.91
C VAL A 86 -31.19 13.20 40.84
N ALA A 87 -32.39 13.59 41.27
CA ALA A 87 -33.44 14.09 40.40
C ALA A 87 -33.66 15.60 40.60
N ILE A 88 -33.83 16.32 39.49
CA ILE A 88 -34.08 17.76 39.46
C ILE A 88 -35.35 18.02 38.66
N ARG A 89 -36.21 18.91 39.16
CA ARG A 89 -37.38 19.43 38.43
C ARG A 89 -37.55 20.92 38.62
N GLY A 90 -38.46 21.50 37.84
CA GLY A 90 -38.79 22.93 37.91
C GLY A 90 -38.03 23.74 36.87
N THR A 91 -37.80 25.02 37.15
CA THR A 91 -37.08 25.91 36.24
C THR A 91 -35.58 25.77 36.46
N PHE A 92 -34.95 24.94 35.63
CA PHE A 92 -33.52 24.67 35.65
C PHE A 92 -32.91 24.98 34.28
N PRO A 93 -32.65 26.25 33.97
CA PRO A 93 -32.35 26.70 32.60
C PRO A 93 -31.07 26.11 32.00
N ARG A 94 -30.13 25.67 32.85
CA ARG A 94 -28.81 25.13 32.51
C ARG A 94 -28.11 24.55 33.76
N ILE A 95 -27.45 23.39 33.68
CA ILE A 95 -26.39 23.02 34.64
C ILE A 95 -25.08 23.68 34.19
N TYR A 96 -24.26 24.28 35.06
CA TYR A 96 -23.14 25.15 34.61
C TYR A 96 -21.79 24.81 35.26
N PHE A 97 -21.12 23.75 34.79
CA PHE A 97 -19.78 23.41 35.31
C PHE A 97 -18.68 24.37 34.86
N ASN A 98 -18.63 24.74 33.57
CA ASN A 98 -17.63 25.68 33.05
C ASN A 98 -16.17 25.36 33.47
N ASN A 99 -15.75 24.09 33.35
CA ASN A 99 -14.43 23.60 33.78
C ASN A 99 -14.12 23.82 35.27
N SER A 100 -15.15 23.92 36.12
CA SER A 100 -15.04 24.19 37.55
C SER A 100 -15.97 23.30 38.37
N GLY A 101 -16.00 23.49 39.69
CA GLY A 101 -16.89 22.78 40.59
C GLY A 101 -16.62 21.28 40.67
N ASP A 102 -17.69 20.53 40.89
CA ASP A 102 -17.67 19.07 41.04
C ASP A 102 -17.75 18.31 39.70
N ARG A 103 -17.21 18.89 38.62
CA ARG A 103 -17.32 18.34 37.26
C ARG A 103 -16.87 16.88 37.10
N GLN A 104 -15.85 16.44 37.84
CA GLN A 104 -15.38 15.06 37.80
C GLN A 104 -16.23 14.11 38.67
N LYS A 105 -17.10 14.66 39.53
CA LYS A 105 -18.05 13.89 40.32
C LYS A 105 -19.28 13.50 39.52
N LEU A 106 -19.71 14.28 38.52
CA LEU A 106 -20.79 13.88 37.62
C LEU A 106 -20.31 12.73 36.73
N LEU A 107 -20.97 11.58 36.85
CA LEU A 107 -20.67 10.37 36.10
C LEU A 107 -21.63 10.16 34.94
N GLU A 108 -22.91 10.47 35.13
CA GLU A 108 -23.92 10.07 34.16
C GLU A 108 -25.10 11.02 34.08
N VAL A 109 -25.59 11.25 32.86
CA VAL A 109 -26.98 11.70 32.61
C VAL A 109 -27.81 10.45 32.33
N ASN A 110 -28.67 10.12 33.29
CA ASN A 110 -29.54 8.94 33.22
C ASN A 110 -30.85 9.25 32.49
N GLN A 111 -31.31 10.50 32.53
CA GLN A 111 -32.55 10.95 31.89
C GLN A 111 -32.53 12.47 31.70
N TRP A 112 -33.02 12.96 30.57
CA TRP A 112 -33.15 14.41 30.32
C TRP A 112 -34.42 15.02 30.90
N GLY A 113 -35.52 14.28 30.84
CA GLY A 113 -36.83 14.70 31.32
C GLY A 113 -37.42 15.84 30.49
N THR A 114 -38.33 16.60 31.11
CA THR A 114 -39.07 17.68 30.43
C THR A 114 -38.47 19.07 30.62
N ILE A 115 -37.28 19.17 31.20
CA ILE A 115 -36.63 20.46 31.47
C ILE A 115 -36.48 21.22 30.15
N ALA A 116 -37.11 22.40 30.07
CA ALA A 116 -37.01 23.30 28.95
C ALA A 116 -35.70 24.10 29.07
N TRP A 117 -34.63 23.56 28.50
CA TRP A 117 -33.33 24.19 28.53
C TRP A 117 -33.35 25.52 27.78
N SER A 118 -32.80 26.56 28.40
CA SER A 118 -32.67 27.89 27.76
C SER A 118 -31.33 28.05 27.05
N THR A 119 -30.30 27.34 27.55
CA THR A 119 -28.96 27.30 26.96
C THR A 119 -28.20 26.08 27.49
N MET A 120 -27.38 25.46 26.65
CA MET A 120 -26.43 24.41 27.08
C MET A 120 -24.98 24.91 27.08
N THR A 121 -24.78 26.23 27.01
CA THR A 121 -23.44 26.80 26.93
C THR A 121 -22.63 26.46 28.18
N ARG A 122 -21.53 25.71 27.99
CA ARG A 122 -20.61 25.22 29.05
C ARG A 122 -21.28 24.29 30.05
N ALA A 123 -22.37 23.64 29.67
CA ALA A 123 -23.20 22.94 30.63
C ALA A 123 -22.45 21.81 31.33
N PHE A 124 -21.78 20.96 30.56
CA PHE A 124 -20.99 19.81 31.02
C PHE A 124 -19.49 20.00 30.75
N ALA A 125 -19.03 21.25 30.67
CA ALA A 125 -17.65 21.56 30.37
C ALA A 125 -16.71 21.06 31.49
N GLY A 126 -15.77 20.20 31.13
CA GLY A 126 -14.78 19.57 32.01
C GLY A 126 -15.33 18.40 32.80
N CYS A 127 -16.53 17.91 32.50
CA CYS A 127 -17.07 16.68 33.10
C CYS A 127 -16.38 15.46 32.50
N GLU A 128 -15.14 15.22 32.94
CA GLU A 128 -14.23 14.23 32.36
C GLU A 128 -14.80 12.82 32.37
N ASN A 129 -15.60 12.46 33.38
CA ASN A 129 -16.15 11.12 33.58
C ASN A 129 -17.57 10.92 33.02
N LEU A 130 -18.10 11.91 32.29
CA LEU A 130 -19.51 11.92 31.92
C LEU A 130 -19.87 10.86 30.87
N LYS A 131 -20.92 10.11 31.14
CA LYS A 131 -21.63 9.23 30.20
C LYS A 131 -23.08 9.72 30.01
N ILE A 132 -23.62 9.59 28.81
CA ILE A 132 -25.02 9.78 28.50
C ILE A 132 -25.63 8.41 28.21
N SER A 133 -26.40 7.87 29.15
CA SER A 133 -27.18 6.63 28.94
C SER A 133 -28.68 6.90 28.83
N ALA A 134 -29.06 8.17 28.83
CA ALA A 134 -30.45 8.61 28.77
C ALA A 134 -31.18 8.02 27.55
N PRO A 135 -32.32 7.34 27.74
CA PRO A 135 -33.12 6.81 26.63
C PRO A 135 -33.94 7.90 25.92
N ASP A 136 -34.08 9.07 26.55
CA ASP A 136 -34.73 10.26 26.02
C ASP A 136 -33.71 11.29 25.52
N ALA A 137 -34.20 12.37 24.91
CA ALA A 137 -33.39 13.46 24.38
C ALA A 137 -33.70 14.78 25.11
N PRO A 138 -32.74 15.70 25.24
CA PRO A 138 -32.99 17.00 25.85
C PRO A 138 -33.99 17.80 25.01
N ASN A 139 -34.90 18.51 25.69
CA ASN A 139 -35.73 19.50 25.03
C ASN A 139 -34.90 20.76 24.70
N LEU A 140 -34.42 20.85 23.46
CA LEU A 140 -33.61 21.97 22.96
C LEU A 140 -34.43 23.02 22.20
N THR A 141 -35.76 23.00 22.27
CA THR A 141 -36.62 23.90 21.45
C THR A 141 -36.31 25.39 21.66
N PHE A 142 -35.87 25.80 22.85
CA PHE A 142 -35.50 27.19 23.16
C PHE A 142 -33.99 27.46 23.15
N VAL A 143 -33.17 26.45 22.84
CA VAL A 143 -31.72 26.58 22.81
C VAL A 143 -31.29 26.97 21.40
N THR A 144 -30.36 27.92 21.31
CA THR A 144 -29.71 28.33 20.04
C THR A 144 -28.20 28.12 20.05
N ASN A 145 -27.60 27.90 21.24
CA ASN A 145 -26.15 27.83 21.42
C ASN A 145 -25.75 26.62 22.29
N LEU A 146 -24.93 25.72 21.73
CA LEU A 146 -24.31 24.58 22.40
C LEU A 146 -22.81 24.81 22.70
N ILE A 147 -22.40 26.07 22.75
CA ILE A 147 -21.00 26.49 22.92
C ILE A 147 -20.35 25.77 24.11
N GLN A 148 -19.25 25.07 23.86
CA GLN A 148 -18.46 24.39 24.90
C GLN A 148 -19.26 23.41 25.78
N MET A 149 -20.42 22.90 25.32
CA MET A 149 -21.29 22.05 26.15
C MET A 149 -20.54 20.87 26.76
N PHE A 150 -19.68 20.21 25.98
CA PHE A 150 -18.87 19.05 26.37
C PHE A 150 -17.36 19.30 26.22
N GLN A 151 -16.92 20.56 26.24
CA GLN A 151 -15.49 20.85 26.18
C GLN A 151 -14.78 20.15 27.34
N ASN A 152 -13.66 19.45 27.09
CA ASN A 152 -12.91 18.66 28.07
C ASN A 152 -13.70 17.54 28.77
N ALA A 153 -14.84 17.09 28.22
CA ALA A 153 -15.49 15.86 28.64
C ALA A 153 -14.75 14.65 28.02
N THR A 154 -13.55 14.35 28.51
CA THR A 154 -12.60 13.44 27.86
C THR A 154 -13.13 12.02 27.66
N TYR A 155 -13.97 11.51 28.56
CA TYR A 155 -14.60 10.19 28.49
C TYR A 155 -16.09 10.24 28.10
N LEU A 156 -16.51 11.24 27.31
CA LEU A 156 -17.89 11.33 26.84
C LEU A 156 -18.29 10.10 26.02
N LEU A 157 -19.21 9.30 26.58
CA LEU A 157 -19.81 8.13 25.93
C LEU A 157 -21.33 8.31 25.86
N GLY A 158 -21.97 7.77 24.84
CA GLY A 158 -23.43 7.78 24.72
C GLY A 158 -23.92 8.09 23.31
N ASP A 159 -25.11 7.61 22.99
CA ASP A 159 -25.78 7.93 21.73
C ASP A 159 -26.53 9.27 21.87
N ILE A 160 -26.17 10.22 21.01
CA ILE A 160 -26.80 11.54 20.92
C ILE A 160 -27.37 11.81 19.52
N SER A 161 -27.41 10.79 18.65
CA SER A 161 -27.89 10.90 17.27
C SER A 161 -29.38 11.31 17.19
N GLY A 162 -30.18 10.99 18.21
CA GLY A 162 -31.60 11.33 18.29
C GLY A 162 -31.92 12.75 18.75
N TRP A 163 -30.92 13.58 19.05
CA TRP A 163 -31.15 14.94 19.55
C TRP A 163 -31.66 15.85 18.44
N ASN A 164 -32.71 16.62 18.75
CA ASN A 164 -33.21 17.64 17.83
C ASN A 164 -32.38 18.93 17.97
N VAL A 165 -31.50 19.18 16.98
CA VAL A 165 -30.61 20.34 16.96
C VAL A 165 -30.94 21.37 15.86
N SER A 166 -32.12 21.29 15.23
CA SER A 166 -32.47 22.13 14.06
C SER A 166 -32.54 23.64 14.35
N ASN A 167 -32.72 24.03 15.63
CA ASN A 167 -32.71 25.44 16.05
C ASN A 167 -31.33 25.95 16.47
N ILE A 168 -30.30 25.09 16.47
CA ILE A 168 -28.96 25.45 16.95
C ILE A 168 -28.22 26.23 15.87
N THR A 169 -27.69 27.39 16.25
CA THR A 169 -26.94 28.26 15.35
C THR A 169 -25.44 28.29 15.66
N ASN A 170 -25.03 27.86 16.86
CA ASN A 170 -23.63 27.86 17.29
C ASN A 170 -23.26 26.60 18.08
N MET A 171 -22.30 25.85 17.56
CA MET A 171 -21.73 24.61 18.12
C MET A 171 -20.23 24.74 18.40
N SER A 172 -19.72 25.98 18.51
CA SER A 172 -18.28 26.20 18.68
C SER A 172 -17.73 25.53 19.94
N ASN A 173 -16.61 24.83 19.76
CA ASN A 173 -15.91 24.06 20.81
C ASN A 173 -16.79 23.03 21.55
N MET A 174 -17.91 22.59 20.97
CA MET A 174 -18.89 21.74 21.66
C MET A 174 -18.26 20.47 22.24
N PHE A 175 -17.40 19.80 21.48
CA PHE A 175 -16.69 18.57 21.88
C PHE A 175 -15.17 18.76 21.91
N ASP A 176 -14.70 20.00 22.00
CA ASP A 176 -13.27 20.30 22.05
C ASP A 176 -12.60 19.53 23.20
N ASN A 177 -11.61 18.70 22.86
CA ASN A 177 -10.88 17.82 23.77
C ASN A 177 -11.72 16.70 24.42
N ALA A 178 -12.85 16.29 23.81
CA ALA A 178 -13.59 15.09 24.18
C ALA A 178 -12.98 13.84 23.52
N THR A 179 -11.78 13.44 23.97
CA THR A 179 -10.89 12.51 23.25
C THR A 179 -11.44 11.09 23.01
N PHE A 180 -12.41 10.62 23.80
CA PHE A 180 -13.07 9.32 23.61
C PHE A 180 -14.42 9.41 22.87
N PHE A 181 -14.85 10.62 22.49
CA PHE A 181 -16.11 10.78 21.77
C PHE A 181 -16.02 10.19 20.35
N ASP A 182 -16.93 9.27 20.04
CA ASP A 182 -17.07 8.62 18.73
C ASP A 182 -18.56 8.46 18.37
N GLY A 183 -19.36 9.53 18.56
CA GLY A 183 -20.79 9.50 18.27
C GLY A 183 -21.09 9.78 16.78
N ASP A 184 -22.09 9.10 16.22
CA ASP A 184 -22.64 9.42 14.90
C ASP A 184 -23.54 10.68 14.98
N LEU A 185 -23.16 11.72 14.26
CA LEU A 185 -23.88 13.01 14.18
C LEU A 185 -24.54 13.25 12.81
N SER A 186 -24.57 12.23 11.95
CA SER A 186 -25.04 12.36 10.56
C SER A 186 -26.53 12.70 10.43
N SER A 187 -27.33 12.33 11.44
CA SER A 187 -28.77 12.61 11.53
C SER A 187 -29.10 14.03 11.98
N TRP A 188 -28.11 14.78 12.49
CA TRP A 188 -28.33 16.12 12.99
C TRP A 188 -28.63 17.10 11.84
N ASP A 189 -29.73 17.84 11.96
CA ASP A 189 -30.03 18.98 11.10
C ASP A 189 -29.15 20.17 11.49
N VAL A 190 -28.14 20.45 10.68
CA VAL A 190 -27.17 21.54 10.87
C VAL A 190 -27.41 22.70 9.92
N SER A 191 -28.55 22.72 9.21
CA SER A 191 -28.90 23.75 8.22
C SER A 191 -28.99 25.17 8.80
N ALA A 192 -29.22 25.31 10.11
CA ALA A 192 -29.27 26.59 10.81
C ALA A 192 -27.91 27.04 11.40
N VAL A 193 -26.90 26.17 11.38
CA VAL A 193 -25.63 26.44 12.06
C VAL A 193 -24.80 27.45 11.29
N THR A 194 -24.30 28.46 11.99
CA THR A 194 -23.44 29.52 11.44
C THR A 194 -22.02 29.48 12.01
N ASN A 195 -21.77 28.70 13.07
CA ASN A 195 -20.46 28.61 13.71
C ASN A 195 -20.20 27.22 14.30
N MET A 196 -19.19 26.53 13.77
CA MET A 196 -18.68 25.23 14.25
C MET A 196 -17.18 25.28 14.55
N ASN A 197 -16.64 26.45 14.89
CA ASN A 197 -15.22 26.62 15.16
C ASN A 197 -14.77 25.66 16.26
N ASN A 198 -13.73 24.88 15.98
CA ASN A 198 -13.14 23.91 16.92
C ASN A 198 -14.13 22.86 17.46
N MET A 199 -15.25 22.59 16.79
CA MET A 199 -16.30 21.72 17.31
C MET A 199 -15.77 20.36 17.77
N LEU A 200 -14.92 19.70 16.96
CA LEU A 200 -14.29 18.40 17.24
C LEU A 200 -12.77 18.51 17.39
N ARG A 201 -12.25 19.67 17.81
CA ARG A 201 -10.79 19.83 17.97
C ARG A 201 -10.26 18.82 19.01
N ASN A 202 -9.16 18.14 18.70
CA ASN A 202 -8.58 17.03 19.48
C ASN A 202 -9.49 15.79 19.64
N VAL A 203 -10.54 15.66 18.84
CA VAL A 203 -11.37 14.45 18.75
C VAL A 203 -10.94 13.65 17.52
N THR A 204 -11.02 12.32 17.61
CA THR A 204 -10.83 11.41 16.48
C THR A 204 -12.05 10.52 16.39
N LEU A 205 -13.00 10.86 15.51
CA LEU A 205 -14.13 9.98 15.21
C LEU A 205 -13.63 8.78 14.40
N SER A 206 -14.31 7.65 14.54
CA SER A 206 -14.13 6.52 13.64
C SER A 206 -14.41 6.93 12.20
N THR A 207 -13.73 6.28 11.25
CA THR A 207 -13.90 6.53 9.81
C THR A 207 -15.37 6.43 9.40
N THR A 208 -16.10 5.42 9.89
CA THR A 208 -17.53 5.24 9.60
C THR A 208 -18.38 6.42 10.05
N ASN A 209 -18.23 6.88 11.30
CA ASN A 209 -19.02 7.99 11.82
C ASN A 209 -18.68 9.30 11.11
N TYR A 210 -17.40 9.56 10.84
CA TYR A 210 -17.01 10.78 10.15
C TYR A 210 -17.50 10.82 8.71
N GLU A 211 -17.45 9.70 8.00
CA GLU A 211 -18.01 9.59 6.66
C GLU A 211 -19.52 9.80 6.62
N ASN A 212 -20.25 9.18 7.56
CA ASN A 212 -21.69 9.39 7.69
C ASN A 212 -22.01 10.87 7.91
N ILE A 213 -21.23 11.58 8.74
CA ILE A 213 -21.40 13.02 8.99
C ILE A 213 -21.22 13.82 7.70
N LEU A 214 -20.12 13.62 6.98
CA LEU A 214 -19.85 14.32 5.73
C LEU A 214 -20.96 14.09 4.71
N ILE A 215 -21.37 12.83 4.52
CA ILE A 215 -22.41 12.43 3.56
C ILE A 215 -23.78 12.98 3.97
N GLY A 216 -24.15 12.82 5.24
CA GLY A 216 -25.44 13.25 5.79
C GLY A 216 -25.62 14.76 5.72
N TRP A 217 -24.62 15.52 6.17
CA TRP A 217 -24.71 16.99 6.17
C TRP A 217 -24.68 17.57 4.75
N ASN A 218 -23.94 16.96 3.83
CA ASN A 218 -23.92 17.36 2.42
C ASN A 218 -25.30 17.26 1.73
N SER A 219 -26.26 16.51 2.29
CA SER A 219 -27.62 16.39 1.76
C SER A 219 -28.56 17.53 2.20
N GLN A 220 -28.10 18.41 3.08
CA GLN A 220 -28.89 19.50 3.66
C GLN A 220 -28.66 20.82 2.90
N THR A 221 -29.52 21.80 3.13
CA THR A 221 -29.29 23.18 2.68
C THR A 221 -28.45 23.90 3.75
N LEU A 222 -27.14 23.95 3.58
CA LEU A 222 -26.22 24.47 4.58
C LEU A 222 -26.08 26.00 4.50
N GLN A 223 -25.69 26.62 5.62
CA GLN A 223 -25.28 28.04 5.62
C GLN A 223 -23.93 28.22 4.95
N ASN A 224 -23.72 29.36 4.30
CA ASN A 224 -22.47 29.64 3.61
C ASN A 224 -21.35 30.06 4.59
N GLY A 225 -20.11 29.65 4.35
CA GLY A 225 -18.94 30.18 5.05
C GLY A 225 -18.73 29.69 6.48
N VAL A 226 -19.34 28.57 6.86
CA VAL A 226 -19.13 27.98 8.19
C VAL A 226 -17.74 27.34 8.25
N SER A 227 -16.98 27.62 9.30
CA SER A 227 -15.76 26.89 9.59
C SER A 227 -16.06 25.73 10.52
N PHE A 228 -15.75 24.52 10.07
CA PHE A 228 -15.95 23.26 10.77
C PHE A 228 -14.60 22.59 11.01
N HIS A 229 -14.31 22.30 12.28
CA HIS A 229 -13.14 21.53 12.66
C HIS A 229 -13.59 20.09 12.95
N GLY A 230 -13.35 19.17 12.01
CA GLY A 230 -13.64 17.73 12.11
C GLY A 230 -12.68 16.94 12.99
N GLY A 231 -11.63 17.58 13.50
CA GLY A 231 -10.69 16.98 14.46
C GLY A 231 -9.52 16.31 13.74
N ASN A 232 -9.07 15.17 14.26
CA ASN A 232 -8.12 14.29 13.58
C ASN A 232 -8.85 13.19 12.77
N SER A 233 -10.18 13.29 12.65
CA SER A 233 -11.02 12.32 11.97
C SER A 233 -10.66 12.23 10.48
N GLN A 234 -10.58 11.01 9.96
CA GLN A 234 -10.18 10.73 8.59
C GLN A 234 -11.27 9.96 7.85
N TYR A 235 -11.24 9.98 6.52
CA TYR A 235 -12.24 9.34 5.65
C TYR A 235 -11.56 8.65 4.45
N CYS A 236 -12.28 7.78 3.76
CA CYS A 236 -11.75 6.99 2.65
C CYS A 236 -12.73 6.81 1.49
N SER A 237 -14.04 6.83 1.74
CA SER A 237 -15.03 6.52 0.70
C SER A 237 -15.16 7.63 -0.33
N VAL A 238 -15.37 7.24 -1.60
CA VAL A 238 -15.65 8.19 -2.71
C VAL A 238 -16.82 9.10 -2.37
N ALA A 239 -17.85 8.56 -1.71
CA ALA A 239 -19.01 9.32 -1.27
C ALA A 239 -18.63 10.42 -0.28
N ALA A 240 -17.82 10.12 0.74
CA ALA A 240 -17.36 11.10 1.72
C ALA A 240 -16.40 12.13 1.10
N THR A 241 -15.50 11.70 0.23
CA THR A 241 -14.59 12.60 -0.52
C THR A 241 -15.39 13.60 -1.35
N ASN A 242 -16.39 13.13 -2.10
CA ASN A 242 -17.26 13.99 -2.89
C ASN A 242 -18.13 14.90 -2.03
N ALA A 243 -18.68 14.39 -0.93
CA ALA A 243 -19.51 15.16 -0.01
C ALA A 243 -18.72 16.30 0.63
N ARG A 244 -17.53 16.03 1.15
CA ARG A 244 -16.63 17.04 1.70
C ARG A 244 -16.23 18.09 0.67
N ALA A 245 -15.83 17.66 -0.52
CA ALA A 245 -15.46 18.56 -1.61
C ALA A 245 -16.65 19.46 -2.02
N ASN A 246 -17.86 18.89 -2.07
CA ASN A 246 -19.07 19.65 -2.36
C ASN A 246 -19.35 20.68 -1.27
N ILE A 247 -19.43 20.30 0.01
CA ILE A 247 -19.66 21.25 1.13
C ILE A 247 -18.67 22.44 1.09
N MET A 248 -17.39 22.19 0.81
CA MET A 248 -16.40 23.27 0.68
C MET A 248 -16.63 24.16 -0.55
N ALA A 249 -17.08 23.59 -1.68
CA ALA A 249 -17.25 24.30 -2.93
C ALA A 249 -18.61 25.01 -3.06
N SER A 250 -19.72 24.32 -2.78
CA SER A 250 -21.09 24.85 -2.86
C SER A 250 -21.39 25.79 -1.71
N ASP A 251 -21.03 25.42 -0.49
CA ASP A 251 -21.40 26.14 0.73
C ASP A 251 -20.25 26.98 1.28
N SER A 252 -19.10 27.02 0.59
CA SER A 252 -17.93 27.82 0.99
C SER A 252 -17.42 27.51 2.40
N TRP A 253 -17.64 26.30 2.90
CA TRP A 253 -17.18 25.90 4.23
C TRP A 253 -15.65 25.79 4.27
N ILE A 254 -15.09 26.06 5.45
CA ILE A 254 -13.68 25.79 5.75
C ILE A 254 -13.63 24.57 6.67
N ILE A 255 -13.29 23.42 6.09
CA ILE A 255 -13.18 22.15 6.83
C ILE A 255 -11.71 21.88 7.19
N THR A 256 -11.45 21.66 8.47
CA THR A 256 -10.15 21.19 8.99
C THR A 256 -10.32 19.82 9.64
N ASP A 257 -9.66 18.80 9.10
CA ASP A 257 -9.79 17.39 9.49
C ASP A 257 -8.49 16.62 9.23
N GLY A 258 -8.50 15.30 9.48
CA GLY A 258 -7.36 14.41 9.24
C GLY A 258 -7.19 13.96 7.78
N GLY A 259 -8.03 14.46 6.86
CA GLY A 259 -7.96 14.17 5.43
C GLY A 259 -8.32 12.73 5.04
N THR A 260 -7.93 12.35 3.82
CA THR A 260 -8.13 10.99 3.31
C THR A 260 -7.13 10.00 3.90
N ILE A 261 -7.53 8.74 4.03
CA ILE A 261 -6.66 7.62 4.38
C ILE A 261 -6.20 6.92 3.08
N PRO A 262 -4.96 7.12 2.62
CA PRO A 262 -4.45 6.40 1.45
C PRO A 262 -4.19 4.92 1.76
N PRO A 263 -4.09 4.05 0.73
CA PRO A 263 -3.52 2.71 0.91
C PRO A 263 -2.05 2.81 1.35
N THR A 264 -1.41 1.67 1.64
CA THR A 264 0.03 1.62 1.93
C THR A 264 0.74 0.78 0.90
N ALA A 265 1.64 1.42 0.15
CA ALA A 265 2.47 0.77 -0.84
C ALA A 265 3.69 0.11 -0.20
N ALA A 266 3.89 -1.17 -0.50
CA ALA A 266 5.04 -1.95 -0.04
C ALA A 266 5.76 -2.55 -1.23
N CYS A 267 7.01 -2.13 -1.46
CA CYS A 267 7.84 -2.66 -2.52
C CYS A 267 8.87 -3.65 -1.97
N ILE A 268 9.30 -4.60 -2.79
CA ILE A 268 10.46 -5.43 -2.49
C ILE A 268 11.70 -4.54 -2.27
N VAL A 269 12.60 -4.98 -1.39
CA VAL A 269 13.84 -4.26 -1.06
C VAL A 269 15.07 -4.84 -1.75
N THR A 270 14.96 -6.07 -2.28
CA THR A 270 15.99 -6.71 -3.11
C THR A 270 15.62 -6.55 -4.59
N PRO A 271 16.58 -6.29 -5.49
CA PRO A 271 16.28 -6.19 -6.91
C PRO A 271 15.58 -7.44 -7.46
N PHE A 272 14.51 -7.24 -8.25
CA PHE A 272 13.88 -8.32 -9.00
C PHE A 272 14.64 -8.56 -10.31
N THR A 273 15.01 -9.80 -10.61
CA THR A 273 15.71 -10.13 -11.86
C THR A 273 14.70 -10.47 -12.96
N LEU A 274 14.71 -9.69 -14.05
CA LEU A 274 13.83 -9.85 -15.20
C LEU A 274 14.64 -10.32 -16.41
N TYR A 275 14.33 -11.51 -16.94
CA TYR A 275 15.04 -12.09 -18.08
C TYR A 275 14.39 -11.74 -19.40
N LEU A 276 15.18 -11.30 -20.38
CA LEU A 276 14.72 -11.07 -21.74
C LEU A 276 14.44 -12.39 -22.46
N ASN A 277 13.41 -12.41 -23.30
CA ASN A 277 13.10 -13.56 -24.16
C ASN A 277 13.96 -13.55 -25.45
N ALA A 278 13.78 -14.57 -26.31
CA ALA A 278 14.51 -14.72 -27.57
C ALA A 278 14.27 -13.59 -28.58
N SER A 279 13.27 -12.73 -28.37
CA SER A 279 13.03 -11.52 -29.15
C SER A 279 13.58 -10.26 -28.49
N GLY A 280 14.32 -10.39 -27.38
CA GLY A 280 14.93 -9.28 -26.66
C GLY A 280 13.93 -8.46 -25.84
N ASN A 281 12.79 -9.05 -25.46
CA ASN A 281 11.72 -8.37 -24.71
C ASN A 281 11.38 -9.09 -23.40
N ALA A 282 10.94 -8.34 -22.40
CA ALA A 282 10.35 -8.86 -21.18
C ALA A 282 9.21 -7.96 -20.69
N THR A 283 8.28 -8.55 -19.94
CA THR A 283 7.19 -7.84 -19.28
C THR A 283 7.28 -8.07 -17.78
N LEU A 284 7.18 -6.99 -17.01
CA LEU A 284 7.14 -6.99 -15.55
C LEU A 284 5.68 -6.92 -15.08
N ASP A 285 5.30 -7.83 -14.19
CA ASP A 285 4.00 -7.81 -13.52
C ASP A 285 4.10 -6.96 -12.24
N PRO A 286 3.11 -6.11 -11.89
CA PRO A 286 3.11 -5.40 -10.61
C PRO A 286 3.33 -6.29 -9.38
N ASN A 287 2.86 -7.54 -9.42
CA ASN A 287 3.05 -8.50 -8.32
C ASN A 287 4.50 -8.95 -8.15
N ASP A 288 5.34 -8.81 -9.17
CA ASP A 288 6.78 -9.17 -9.09
C ASP A 288 7.56 -8.23 -8.15
N VAL A 289 7.07 -7.01 -7.97
CA VAL A 289 7.72 -5.96 -7.16
C VAL A 289 6.92 -5.54 -5.93
N ASP A 290 5.69 -6.04 -5.79
CA ASP A 290 4.87 -5.85 -4.59
C ASP A 290 5.38 -6.73 -3.43
N ASN A 291 5.40 -6.16 -2.23
CA ASN A 291 5.80 -6.83 -1.00
C ASN A 291 4.68 -6.77 0.04
N GLY A 292 3.44 -7.02 -0.40
CA GLY A 292 2.27 -7.05 0.45
C GLY A 292 1.71 -5.66 0.73
N SER A 293 1.49 -4.88 -0.33
CA SER A 293 0.73 -3.62 -0.21
C SER A 293 -0.66 -3.87 0.38
N ILE A 294 -1.15 -2.93 1.19
CA ILE A 294 -2.41 -3.08 1.92
C ILE A 294 -3.36 -1.93 1.69
N LEU A 295 -4.65 -2.22 1.83
CA LEU A 295 -5.68 -1.20 1.99
C LEU A 295 -5.79 -0.85 3.48
N ASN A 296 -5.81 0.45 3.77
CA ASN A 296 -6.06 0.95 5.13
C ASN A 296 -7.56 1.12 5.41
N CYS A 297 -8.39 0.94 4.39
CA CYS A 297 -9.84 1.12 4.41
C CYS A 297 -10.54 0.12 3.47
N ALA A 298 -11.87 0.08 3.50
CA ALA A 298 -12.65 -0.72 2.56
C ALA A 298 -12.47 -0.17 1.12
N GLY A 299 -12.15 -1.05 0.19
CA GLY A 299 -11.84 -0.68 -1.19
C GLY A 299 -11.42 -1.88 -2.03
N THR A 300 -10.87 -1.61 -3.21
CA THR A 300 -10.29 -2.61 -4.10
C THR A 300 -8.82 -2.29 -4.33
N LEU A 301 -7.94 -3.26 -4.04
CA LEU A 301 -6.50 -3.07 -4.22
C LEU A 301 -6.14 -3.10 -5.71
N GLY A 302 -5.76 -1.95 -6.25
CA GLY A 302 -5.23 -1.79 -7.60
C GLY A 302 -3.72 -1.62 -7.57
N LEU A 303 -3.00 -2.37 -8.40
CA LEU A 303 -1.55 -2.26 -8.58
C LEU A 303 -1.22 -1.83 -10.00
N SER A 304 -0.32 -0.85 -10.15
CA SER A 304 0.17 -0.43 -11.47
C SER A 304 1.62 0.01 -11.41
N LEU A 305 2.33 -0.11 -12.52
CA LEU A 305 3.77 0.21 -12.62
C LEU A 305 4.00 1.38 -13.56
N SER A 306 5.03 2.18 -13.27
CA SER A 306 5.49 3.25 -14.17
C SER A 306 6.05 2.73 -15.50
N LYS A 307 6.47 1.46 -15.55
CA LYS A 307 6.95 0.76 -16.74
C LYS A 307 6.74 -0.75 -16.59
N THR A 308 6.14 -1.37 -17.60
CA THR A 308 5.90 -2.83 -17.64
C THR A 308 6.68 -3.52 -18.75
N ALA A 309 7.03 -2.85 -19.84
CA ALA A 309 7.76 -3.45 -20.96
C ALA A 309 9.25 -3.07 -20.95
N PHE A 310 10.11 -4.08 -21.08
CA PHE A 310 11.57 -3.97 -21.08
C PHE A 310 12.15 -4.60 -22.35
N THR A 311 13.24 -4.02 -22.85
CA THR A 311 13.96 -4.51 -24.02
C THR A 311 15.47 -4.52 -23.76
N CYS A 312 16.28 -4.93 -24.74
CA CYS A 312 17.75 -4.84 -24.65
C CYS A 312 18.27 -3.41 -24.35
N ALA A 313 17.49 -2.36 -24.63
CA ALA A 313 17.85 -0.99 -24.25
C ALA A 313 17.78 -0.75 -22.73
N ASN A 314 17.22 -1.70 -21.98
CA ASN A 314 17.04 -1.64 -20.55
C ASN A 314 17.95 -2.63 -19.79
N LEU A 315 18.99 -3.20 -20.40
CA LEU A 315 19.91 -4.10 -19.68
C LEU A 315 20.52 -3.43 -18.44
N GLY A 316 20.65 -4.20 -17.36
CA GLY A 316 21.10 -3.76 -16.06
C GLY A 316 19.97 -3.21 -15.17
N SER A 317 20.35 -2.38 -14.20
CA SER A 317 19.46 -1.89 -13.15
C SER A 317 18.51 -0.79 -13.63
N ASN A 318 17.21 -1.00 -13.44
CA ASN A 318 16.14 -0.05 -13.72
C ASN A 318 15.35 0.27 -12.44
N SER A 319 14.88 1.50 -12.32
CA SER A 319 13.97 1.89 -11.24
C SER A 319 12.54 1.92 -11.76
N VAL A 320 11.62 1.26 -11.06
CA VAL A 320 10.19 1.23 -11.38
C VAL A 320 9.40 1.69 -10.17
N THR A 321 8.41 2.56 -10.38
CA THR A 321 7.48 2.99 -9.34
C THR A 321 6.26 2.09 -9.36
N LEU A 322 5.94 1.46 -8.23
CA LEU A 322 4.66 0.80 -7.98
C LEU A 322 3.69 1.83 -7.40
N THR A 323 2.54 1.98 -8.05
CA THR A 323 1.41 2.76 -7.55
C THR A 323 0.33 1.81 -7.06
N VAL A 324 -0.08 2.01 -5.82
CA VAL A 324 -1.15 1.30 -5.16
C VAL A 324 -2.36 2.22 -5.06
N ASP A 325 -3.49 1.76 -5.56
CA ASP A 325 -4.76 2.47 -5.58
C ASP A 325 -5.78 1.69 -4.74
N ASP A 326 -6.61 2.39 -3.96
CA ASP A 326 -7.62 1.78 -3.10
C ASP A 326 -9.00 1.60 -3.77
N GLY A 327 -9.14 1.97 -5.04
CA GLY A 327 -10.39 1.99 -5.79
C GLY A 327 -11.29 3.18 -5.46
N ASN A 328 -10.89 4.01 -4.49
CA ASN A 328 -11.64 5.17 -4.01
C ASN A 328 -10.98 6.51 -4.41
N GLY A 329 -9.93 6.44 -5.25
CA GLY A 329 -9.17 7.60 -5.71
C GLY A 329 -8.04 8.02 -4.78
N ASN A 330 -7.75 7.24 -3.72
CA ASN A 330 -6.55 7.45 -2.92
C ASN A 330 -5.44 6.52 -3.41
N THR A 331 -4.22 7.07 -3.49
CA THR A 331 -3.06 6.32 -3.95
C THR A 331 -1.88 6.49 -3.02
N ASP A 332 -1.02 5.49 -3.00
CA ASP A 332 0.31 5.55 -2.41
C ASP A 332 1.32 4.91 -3.38
N THR A 333 2.60 5.26 -3.25
CA THR A 333 3.63 4.79 -4.19
C THR A 333 4.89 4.36 -3.47
N CYS A 334 5.57 3.36 -4.02
CA CYS A 334 6.91 2.97 -3.64
C CYS A 334 7.76 2.68 -4.87
N THR A 335 9.07 2.56 -4.70
CA THR A 335 10.00 2.26 -5.80
C THR A 335 10.67 0.92 -5.56
N ALA A 336 10.83 0.16 -6.65
CA ALA A 336 11.54 -1.11 -6.67
C ALA A 336 12.62 -1.08 -7.76
N THR A 337 13.69 -1.83 -7.55
CA THR A 337 14.77 -2.02 -8.54
C THR A 337 14.51 -3.30 -9.33
N VAL A 338 14.62 -3.21 -10.65
CA VAL A 338 14.52 -4.34 -11.58
C VAL A 338 15.82 -4.47 -12.35
N GLU A 339 16.49 -5.60 -12.17
CA GLU A 339 17.71 -5.96 -12.88
C GLU A 339 17.34 -6.74 -14.15
N VAL A 340 17.50 -6.12 -15.32
CA VAL A 340 17.19 -6.75 -16.59
C VAL A 340 18.43 -7.47 -17.11
N VAL A 341 18.29 -8.78 -17.32
CA VAL A 341 19.38 -9.66 -17.70
C VAL A 341 19.06 -10.34 -19.02
N ASP A 342 20.06 -10.40 -19.88
CA ASP A 342 20.05 -11.26 -21.04
C ASP A 342 20.96 -12.47 -20.78
N ASN A 343 20.35 -13.65 -20.77
CA ASN A 343 20.98 -14.94 -20.49
C ASN A 343 20.87 -15.90 -21.69
N ILE A 344 20.51 -15.38 -22.86
CA ILE A 344 20.36 -16.17 -24.06
C ILE A 344 21.73 -16.21 -24.75
N ASN A 345 22.22 -17.41 -25.03
CA ASN A 345 23.46 -17.56 -25.78
C ASN A 345 23.25 -17.09 -27.24
N PRO A 346 24.29 -16.52 -27.88
CA PRO A 346 24.26 -16.21 -29.31
C PRO A 346 24.17 -17.48 -30.16
N THR A 347 23.78 -17.31 -31.43
CA THR A 347 23.74 -18.37 -32.45
C THR A 347 24.71 -18.08 -33.58
N ALA A 348 25.36 -19.12 -34.10
CA ALA A 348 26.18 -19.08 -35.32
C ALA A 348 26.37 -20.50 -35.86
N SER A 349 26.66 -20.64 -37.15
CA SER A 349 27.00 -21.91 -37.79
C SER A 349 28.51 -22.14 -37.82
N ASN A 350 28.90 -23.40 -37.96
CA ASN A 350 30.29 -23.75 -38.28
C ASN A 350 30.67 -23.17 -39.65
N PRO A 351 31.81 -22.47 -39.78
CA PRO A 351 32.33 -22.04 -41.07
C PRO A 351 32.58 -23.23 -42.01
N ALA A 352 32.58 -22.98 -43.31
CA ALA A 352 32.90 -24.01 -44.29
C ALA A 352 34.34 -24.50 -44.15
N ASP A 353 34.54 -25.80 -44.36
CA ASP A 353 35.86 -26.44 -44.32
C ASP A 353 36.78 -25.92 -45.43
N ILE A 354 38.08 -25.93 -45.16
CA ILE A 354 39.13 -25.56 -46.12
C ILE A 354 39.87 -26.83 -46.52
N ASN A 355 40.16 -27.00 -47.82
CA ASN A 355 40.99 -28.11 -48.31
C ASN A 355 42.25 -27.54 -48.95
N VAL A 356 43.43 -28.02 -48.51
CA VAL A 356 44.74 -27.62 -49.04
C VAL A 356 45.62 -28.85 -49.30
N GLN A 357 46.64 -28.69 -50.15
CA GLN A 357 47.56 -29.79 -50.45
C GLN A 357 48.69 -29.86 -49.44
N CYS A 358 49.30 -28.71 -49.07
CA CYS A 358 50.42 -28.69 -48.15
C CYS A 358 50.12 -27.98 -46.83
N LEU A 359 50.86 -28.32 -45.77
CA LEU A 359 50.79 -27.61 -44.48
C LEU A 359 51.15 -26.12 -44.60
N GLY A 360 52.02 -25.75 -45.55
CA GLY A 360 52.39 -24.36 -45.83
C GLY A 360 51.28 -23.53 -46.47
N ASP A 361 50.27 -24.19 -47.05
CA ASP A 361 49.14 -23.53 -47.72
C ASP A 361 48.00 -23.21 -46.75
N VAL A 362 48.10 -23.65 -45.49
CA VAL A 362 47.09 -23.39 -44.47
C VAL A 362 47.00 -21.87 -44.26
N PRO A 363 45.86 -21.23 -44.59
CA PRO A 363 45.73 -19.77 -44.46
C PRO A 363 45.83 -19.37 -42.99
N ALA A 364 46.12 -18.10 -42.70
CA ALA A 364 46.02 -17.60 -41.32
C ALA A 364 44.58 -17.75 -40.76
N ALA A 365 44.43 -17.70 -39.43
CA ALA A 365 43.10 -17.66 -38.82
C ALA A 365 42.38 -16.36 -39.23
N ASP A 366 41.13 -16.49 -39.66
CA ASP A 366 40.30 -15.38 -40.12
C ASP A 366 38.95 -15.48 -39.42
N ILE A 367 38.61 -14.49 -38.59
CA ILE A 367 37.34 -14.48 -37.84
C ILE A 367 36.15 -14.13 -38.73
N THR A 368 36.38 -13.57 -39.93
CA THR A 368 35.30 -13.14 -40.84
C THR A 368 34.62 -14.29 -41.58
N VAL A 369 35.08 -15.52 -41.37
CA VAL A 369 34.49 -16.76 -41.92
C VAL A 369 33.25 -17.22 -41.17
N VAL A 370 33.03 -16.72 -39.95
CA VAL A 370 31.74 -16.82 -39.24
C VAL A 370 30.92 -15.60 -39.69
N THR A 371 29.75 -15.84 -40.29
CA THR A 371 28.99 -14.77 -40.98
C THR A 371 27.52 -14.68 -40.60
N ASP A 372 27.00 -15.65 -39.85
CA ASP A 372 25.60 -15.75 -39.44
C ASP A 372 25.45 -15.63 -37.91
N GLU A 373 26.42 -14.99 -37.26
CA GLU A 373 26.34 -14.67 -35.85
C GLU A 373 25.17 -13.73 -35.55
N ALA A 374 24.30 -14.15 -34.64
CA ALA A 374 23.11 -13.42 -34.25
C ALA A 374 22.80 -13.64 -32.77
N ASP A 375 22.12 -12.66 -32.18
CA ASP A 375 21.68 -12.71 -30.81
C ASP A 375 20.39 -11.87 -30.62
N ASN A 376 19.66 -12.10 -29.52
CA ASN A 376 18.47 -11.33 -29.20
C ASN A 376 18.79 -9.87 -28.82
N CYS A 377 20.01 -9.59 -28.34
CA CYS A 377 20.42 -8.29 -27.82
C CYS A 377 21.68 -7.70 -28.48
N GLY A 378 21.70 -7.75 -29.81
CA GLY A 378 22.68 -7.04 -30.63
C GLY A 378 23.45 -7.99 -31.53
N THR A 379 24.61 -7.55 -31.99
CA THR A 379 25.48 -8.38 -32.83
C THR A 379 26.61 -8.95 -31.96
N PRO A 380 26.75 -10.28 -31.89
CA PRO A 380 27.86 -10.92 -31.19
C PRO A 380 29.22 -10.55 -31.76
N THR A 381 30.26 -10.68 -30.94
CA THR A 381 31.67 -10.56 -31.35
C THR A 381 32.26 -11.94 -31.58
N VAL A 382 32.91 -12.14 -32.72
CA VAL A 382 33.64 -13.37 -33.05
C VAL A 382 35.12 -13.23 -32.70
N ALA A 383 35.70 -14.23 -32.03
CA ALA A 383 37.11 -14.28 -31.68
C ALA A 383 37.73 -15.64 -31.99
N PHE A 384 38.97 -15.66 -32.49
CA PHE A 384 39.72 -16.91 -32.62
C PHE A 384 40.19 -17.38 -31.23
N VAL A 385 39.92 -18.65 -30.91
CA VAL A 385 40.23 -19.25 -29.60
C VAL A 385 41.47 -20.12 -29.69
N SER A 386 41.45 -21.10 -30.60
CA SER A 386 42.51 -22.10 -30.69
C SER A 386 42.57 -22.77 -32.05
N GLN A 387 43.72 -23.35 -32.34
CA GLN A 387 43.92 -24.25 -33.46
C GLN A 387 44.59 -25.52 -32.94
N THR A 388 43.98 -26.67 -33.20
CA THR A 388 44.52 -27.98 -32.85
C THR A 388 44.83 -28.77 -34.12
N ALA A 389 46.03 -29.35 -34.18
CA ALA A 389 46.41 -30.26 -35.25
C ALA A 389 46.30 -31.70 -34.73
N ASN A 390 45.73 -32.61 -35.52
CA ASN A 390 45.94 -34.03 -35.32
C ASN A 390 47.26 -34.42 -36.03
N PRO A 391 48.36 -34.70 -35.31
CA PRO A 391 49.73 -34.60 -35.83
C PRO A 391 50.19 -35.76 -36.73
N ALA A 392 49.30 -36.39 -37.49
CA ALA A 392 49.69 -37.27 -38.59
C ALA A 392 50.02 -36.41 -39.82
N ILE A 393 51.31 -36.36 -40.14
CA ILE A 393 51.98 -35.54 -41.17
C ILE A 393 51.35 -35.69 -42.57
N ASN A 394 51.33 -34.59 -43.34
CA ASN A 394 50.90 -34.39 -44.74
C ASN A 394 49.49 -34.83 -45.16
N ASN A 395 48.79 -35.65 -44.37
CA ASN A 395 47.39 -36.08 -44.61
C ASN A 395 46.53 -35.96 -43.32
N GLY A 396 46.51 -34.77 -42.73
CA GLY A 396 45.87 -34.52 -41.42
C GLY A 396 44.81 -33.41 -41.46
N THR A 397 43.97 -33.37 -40.43
CA THR A 397 42.99 -32.29 -40.23
C THR A 397 43.46 -31.34 -39.13
N ILE A 398 43.39 -30.04 -39.40
CA ILE A 398 43.53 -28.97 -38.42
C ILE A 398 42.12 -28.46 -38.09
N THR A 399 41.74 -28.44 -36.82
CA THR A 399 40.47 -27.85 -36.38
C THR A 399 40.74 -26.49 -35.74
N ARG A 400 40.06 -25.45 -36.25
CA ARG A 400 40.02 -24.12 -35.64
C ARG A 400 38.76 -23.97 -34.81
N THR A 401 38.89 -23.31 -33.67
CA THR A 401 37.77 -22.96 -32.81
C THR A 401 37.65 -21.45 -32.73
N TYR A 402 36.46 -20.94 -33.00
CA TYR A 402 36.09 -19.54 -32.85
C TYR A 402 35.02 -19.43 -31.75
N SER A 403 35.12 -18.41 -30.89
CA SER A 403 34.10 -18.06 -29.92
C SER A 403 33.20 -16.99 -30.51
N VAL A 404 31.90 -17.12 -30.27
CA VAL A 404 30.88 -16.11 -30.58
C VAL A 404 30.32 -15.67 -29.23
N THR A 405 30.58 -14.43 -28.84
CA THR A 405 30.21 -13.87 -27.53
C THR A 405 29.31 -12.65 -27.72
N ASP A 406 28.16 -12.63 -27.06
CA ASP A 406 27.25 -11.47 -27.10
C ASP A 406 27.75 -10.30 -26.22
N ALA A 407 26.97 -9.21 -26.18
CA ALA A 407 27.31 -8.03 -25.37
C ALA A 407 27.10 -8.23 -23.86
N SER A 408 26.31 -9.23 -23.48
CA SER A 408 25.96 -9.62 -22.11
C SER A 408 26.98 -10.61 -21.51
N GLY A 409 27.88 -11.15 -22.34
CA GLY A 409 28.92 -12.10 -21.98
C GLY A 409 28.53 -13.57 -22.15
N ASN A 410 27.36 -13.90 -22.72
CA ASN A 410 27.04 -15.28 -23.04
C ASN A 410 27.79 -15.69 -24.32
N SER A 411 28.19 -16.96 -24.42
CA SER A 411 29.08 -17.40 -25.50
C SER A 411 28.85 -18.84 -25.96
N ILE A 412 29.08 -19.07 -27.25
CA ILE A 412 29.21 -20.41 -27.86
C ILE A 412 30.56 -20.52 -28.58
N ASN A 413 30.93 -21.74 -28.97
CA ASN A 413 32.06 -21.99 -29.85
C ASN A 413 31.58 -22.66 -31.14
N VAL A 414 32.17 -22.26 -32.27
CA VAL A 414 32.02 -22.90 -33.58
C VAL A 414 33.37 -23.39 -34.08
N SER A 415 33.37 -24.40 -34.93
CA SER A 415 34.58 -25.05 -35.43
C SER A 415 34.65 -25.07 -36.95
N GLN A 416 35.87 -24.94 -37.49
CA GLN A 416 36.18 -25.07 -38.91
C GLN A 416 37.28 -26.11 -39.08
N ASP A 417 37.06 -27.09 -39.94
CA ASP A 417 38.09 -28.08 -40.27
C ASP A 417 38.89 -27.66 -41.51
N ILE A 418 40.19 -27.90 -41.46
CA ILE A 418 41.13 -27.68 -42.55
C ILE A 418 41.77 -29.01 -42.87
N ASN A 419 41.37 -29.60 -43.99
CA ASN A 419 41.86 -30.89 -44.43
C ASN A 419 43.09 -30.70 -45.32
N ILE A 420 44.20 -31.28 -44.91
CA ILE A 420 45.44 -31.31 -45.68
C ILE A 420 45.50 -32.68 -46.34
N LEU A 421 45.54 -32.70 -47.67
CA LEU A 421 45.66 -33.94 -48.44
C LEU A 421 46.64 -33.71 -49.59
N ASP A 422 47.84 -34.28 -49.46
CA ASP A 422 48.78 -34.32 -50.56
C ASP A 422 48.54 -35.55 -51.43
N ASN A 423 48.24 -35.30 -52.69
CA ASN A 423 47.93 -36.32 -53.70
C ASN A 423 48.73 -36.11 -55.00
N THR A 424 49.78 -35.29 -54.95
CA THR A 424 50.67 -35.06 -56.08
C THR A 424 51.88 -35.99 -55.94
N ASP A 425 52.23 -36.70 -57.01
CA ASP A 425 53.41 -37.57 -57.00
C ASP A 425 54.70 -36.73 -57.12
N PRO A 426 55.81 -37.15 -56.48
CA PRO A 426 57.09 -36.47 -56.62
C PRO A 426 57.66 -36.66 -58.03
N THR A 427 58.51 -35.71 -58.44
CA THR A 427 59.20 -35.71 -59.74
C THR A 427 60.70 -35.78 -59.56
N ALA A 428 61.40 -36.43 -60.48
CA ALA A 428 62.87 -36.45 -60.59
C ALA A 428 63.27 -36.84 -62.02
N SER A 429 64.41 -36.35 -62.49
CA SER A 429 64.98 -36.80 -63.77
C SER A 429 65.79 -38.09 -63.59
N ASN A 430 65.92 -38.83 -64.69
CA ASN A 430 66.83 -39.98 -64.72
C ASN A 430 68.29 -39.50 -64.55
N PRO A 431 69.12 -40.23 -63.77
CA PRO A 431 70.55 -40.00 -63.73
C PRO A 431 71.18 -40.04 -65.12
N ALA A 432 72.23 -39.26 -65.35
CA ALA A 432 72.98 -39.32 -66.59
C ALA A 432 73.63 -40.70 -66.79
N ASP A 433 73.65 -41.18 -68.04
CA ASP A 433 74.29 -42.45 -68.39
C ASP A 433 75.80 -42.41 -68.09
N ILE A 434 76.30 -43.46 -67.45
CA ILE A 434 77.72 -43.67 -67.20
C ILE A 434 78.22 -44.74 -68.16
N ASN A 435 79.22 -44.41 -68.99
CA ASN A 435 79.85 -45.36 -69.89
C ASN A 435 81.19 -45.86 -69.31
N VAL A 436 81.33 -47.18 -69.18
CA VAL A 436 82.53 -47.84 -68.66
C VAL A 436 83.06 -48.91 -69.63
N GLN A 437 84.36 -49.24 -69.58
CA GLN A 437 84.97 -50.20 -70.52
C GLN A 437 84.87 -51.65 -70.06
N CYS A 438 84.71 -51.91 -68.77
CA CYS A 438 84.48 -53.25 -68.23
C CYS A 438 83.62 -53.24 -66.96
N LEU A 439 83.07 -54.40 -66.59
CA LEU A 439 82.17 -54.53 -65.43
C LEU A 439 82.83 -54.13 -64.09
N GLY A 440 84.16 -54.24 -63.99
CA GLY A 440 84.92 -53.84 -62.79
C GLY A 440 85.03 -52.32 -62.61
N ASP A 441 84.70 -51.53 -63.62
CA ASP A 441 84.79 -50.07 -63.63
C ASP A 441 83.45 -49.39 -63.27
N VAL A 442 82.38 -50.17 -63.04
CA VAL A 442 81.07 -49.64 -62.65
C VAL A 442 81.17 -49.03 -61.24
N PRO A 443 80.86 -47.73 -61.06
CA PRO A 443 80.89 -47.08 -59.74
C PRO A 443 79.92 -47.73 -58.76
N ALA A 444 80.20 -47.59 -57.46
CA ALA A 444 79.24 -47.94 -56.43
C ALA A 444 77.95 -47.12 -56.58
N THR A 445 76.82 -47.67 -56.13
CA THR A 445 75.53 -47.00 -56.17
C THR A 445 75.57 -45.68 -55.40
N ASP A 446 75.21 -44.60 -56.06
CA ASP A 446 75.19 -43.27 -55.49
C ASP A 446 73.83 -42.63 -55.76
N ILE A 447 73.05 -42.38 -54.70
CA ILE A 447 71.75 -41.73 -54.83
C ILE A 447 71.86 -40.21 -55.01
N THR A 448 73.03 -39.62 -54.73
CA THR A 448 73.26 -38.17 -54.84
C THR A 448 73.39 -37.69 -56.28
N VAL A 449 73.35 -38.60 -57.26
CA VAL A 449 73.31 -38.28 -58.70
C VAL A 449 71.93 -37.84 -59.19
N VAL A 450 70.88 -38.12 -58.42
CA VAL A 450 69.57 -37.48 -58.59
C VAL A 450 69.61 -36.21 -57.75
N THR A 451 69.45 -35.06 -58.39
CA THR A 451 69.61 -33.74 -57.74
C THR A 451 68.45 -32.80 -58.00
N ASP A 452 67.47 -33.21 -58.80
CA ASP A 452 66.29 -32.45 -59.18
C ASP A 452 65.00 -33.07 -58.65
N GLU A 453 65.12 -33.93 -57.64
CA GLU A 453 63.96 -34.45 -56.92
C GLU A 453 63.17 -33.30 -56.30
N ALA A 454 61.89 -33.22 -56.67
CA ALA A 454 61.00 -32.18 -56.20
C ALA A 454 59.62 -32.76 -55.93
N ASP A 455 58.99 -32.25 -54.88
CA ASP A 455 57.60 -32.52 -54.52
C ASP A 455 56.91 -31.19 -54.22
N ASN A 456 55.59 -31.13 -54.36
CA ASN A 456 54.81 -29.97 -53.93
C ASN A 456 54.81 -29.82 -52.39
N CYS A 457 54.83 -30.92 -51.62
CA CYS A 457 54.70 -30.91 -50.16
C CYS A 457 55.82 -31.65 -49.44
N GLY A 458 57.06 -31.16 -49.57
CA GLY A 458 58.20 -31.61 -48.78
C GLY A 458 59.39 -31.97 -49.63
N THR A 459 60.27 -32.81 -49.10
CA THR A 459 61.46 -33.28 -49.84
C THR A 459 61.27 -34.75 -50.17
N PRO A 460 61.17 -35.13 -51.46
CA PRO A 460 61.17 -36.53 -51.84
C PRO A 460 62.39 -37.27 -51.30
N THR A 461 62.23 -38.56 -51.00
CA THR A 461 63.36 -39.42 -50.64
C THR A 461 63.80 -40.21 -51.86
N VAL A 462 65.04 -40.00 -52.31
CA VAL A 462 65.66 -40.83 -53.35
C VAL A 462 66.20 -42.11 -52.71
N ALA A 463 65.82 -43.27 -53.25
CA ALA A 463 66.32 -44.57 -52.80
C ALA A 463 66.82 -45.38 -53.99
N PHE A 464 67.97 -46.03 -53.82
CA PHE A 464 68.41 -47.04 -54.76
C PHE A 464 67.53 -48.29 -54.65
N VAL A 465 66.94 -48.71 -55.76
CA VAL A 465 66.03 -49.87 -55.80
C VAL A 465 66.75 -51.12 -56.30
N SER A 466 67.40 -51.06 -57.46
CA SER A 466 68.08 -52.20 -58.06
C SER A 466 69.05 -51.77 -59.16
N GLN A 467 69.99 -52.66 -59.49
CA GLN A 467 70.86 -52.56 -60.66
C GLN A 467 70.87 -53.93 -61.34
N THR A 468 70.71 -53.95 -62.66
CA THR A 468 70.78 -55.16 -63.49
C THR A 468 71.96 -55.04 -64.44
N ALA A 469 72.68 -56.14 -64.65
CA ALA A 469 73.83 -56.22 -65.56
C ALA A 469 73.40 -56.58 -67.00
#